data_AF-A0A1M4MVQ8-F1
#
_entry.id   AF-A0A1M4MVQ8-F1
#
_cell.length_a   1.000
_cell.length_b   1.000
_cell.length_c   1.000
_cell.angle_alpha   90.00
_cell.angle_beta   90.00
_cell.angle_gamma   90.00
#
_symmetry.space_group_name_H-M   'P 1'
#
loop_
_entity.id
_entity.type
_entity.pdbx_description
1 polymer ?
#
loop_
_entity_poly.entity_id
_entity_poly.type
_entity_poly.pdbx_seq_one_letter_code
_entity_poly.pdbx_strand_id
1 'polypeptide(L)'
;MQADPASLRLENGAVVDATGAARITLEEIGRIATYRPDTLPDGIDHSLTVAHHFAPTGYPFDFTNGIQGSLVEVDVETGLVRILKHWVVEDCGRIINPLLVDEQIRGGVVQGLGPAFFEECQYDADGQLTNGSLADYLVPMACEMPDIEIAHIETPTGDTILGAKGVGEAGTAAAGAAAMNAVNDALRPFGARLTQTPMTPLRILDALDAAREERTDP
;
A
#
# COMPACT_ATOMS: atom_id res chain seq x y z
N MET A 1 12.47 23.80 -39.44
CA MET A 1 13.77 23.41 -38.84
C MET A 1 14.12 22.04 -39.37
N GLN A 2 15.25 21.86 -40.06
CA GLN A 2 15.63 20.59 -40.70
C GLN A 2 16.62 19.83 -39.81
N ALA A 3 16.13 19.27 -38.70
CA ALA A 3 16.90 18.36 -37.86
C ALA A 3 16.28 16.96 -37.95
N ASP A 4 17.12 15.94 -37.86
CA ASP A 4 16.65 14.55 -37.74
C ASP A 4 15.85 14.40 -36.44
N PRO A 5 14.57 13.97 -36.46
CA PRO A 5 13.78 13.76 -35.25
C PRO A 5 14.47 12.86 -34.21
N ALA A 6 15.25 11.87 -34.63
CA ALA A 6 15.97 10.98 -33.72
C ALA A 6 17.09 11.68 -32.93
N SER A 7 17.53 12.87 -33.38
CA SER A 7 18.53 13.70 -32.71
C SER A 7 17.94 14.69 -31.71
N LEU A 8 16.60 14.76 -31.62
CA LEU A 8 15.87 15.67 -30.74
C LEU A 8 15.38 14.93 -29.49
N ARG A 9 15.26 15.66 -28.39
CA ARG A 9 14.68 15.14 -27.14
C ARG A 9 13.75 16.16 -26.50
N LEU A 10 12.83 15.69 -25.67
CA LEU A 10 12.00 16.54 -24.82
C LEU A 10 12.69 16.73 -23.48
N GLU A 11 12.91 17.97 -23.08
CA GLU A 11 13.56 18.34 -21.83
C GLU A 11 12.97 19.64 -21.30
N ASN A 12 12.55 19.66 -20.03
CA ASN A 12 12.06 20.85 -19.33
C ASN A 12 11.03 21.69 -20.10
N GLY A 13 10.08 21.02 -20.75
CA GLY A 13 9.02 21.69 -21.51
C GLY A 13 9.43 22.20 -22.90
N ALA A 14 10.55 21.75 -23.44
CA ALA A 14 11.02 22.12 -24.78
C ALA A 14 11.55 20.92 -25.57
N VAL A 15 11.55 21.04 -26.89
CA VAL A 15 12.35 20.21 -27.79
C VAL A 15 13.75 20.80 -27.82
N VAL A 16 14.75 20.01 -27.45
CA VAL A 16 16.17 20.38 -27.48
C VAL A 16 16.93 19.49 -28.46
N ASP A 17 18.04 19.99 -28.99
CA ASP A 17 18.91 19.22 -29.87
C ASP A 17 19.96 18.39 -29.11
N ALA A 18 20.83 17.69 -29.86
CA ALA A 18 21.92 16.89 -29.31
C ALA A 18 22.90 17.69 -28.41
N THR A 19 23.00 19.00 -28.59
CA THR A 19 23.84 19.89 -27.77
C THR A 19 23.12 20.37 -26.49
N GLY A 20 21.82 20.09 -26.35
CA GLY A 20 20.97 20.60 -25.27
C GLY A 20 20.41 22.00 -25.54
N ALA A 21 20.63 22.57 -26.72
CA ALA A 21 20.09 23.87 -27.07
C ALA A 21 18.59 23.75 -27.34
N ALA A 22 17.78 24.58 -26.66
CA ALA A 22 16.34 24.65 -26.88
C ALA A 22 16.02 25.13 -28.30
N ARG A 23 15.12 24.42 -28.97
CA ARG A 23 14.75 24.66 -30.36
C ARG A 23 13.34 25.23 -30.48
N ILE A 24 12.39 24.65 -29.75
CA ILE A 24 11.02 25.13 -29.66
C ILE A 24 10.41 24.63 -28.35
N THR A 25 9.60 25.45 -27.69
CA THR A 25 8.89 25.05 -26.45
C THR A 25 7.66 24.20 -26.76
N LEU A 26 7.24 23.35 -25.84
CA LEU A 26 5.97 22.61 -25.94
C LEU A 26 4.76 23.56 -26.00
N GLU A 27 4.83 24.71 -25.32
CA GLU A 27 3.79 25.76 -25.42
C GLU A 27 3.62 26.24 -26.87
N GLU A 28 4.73 26.64 -27.51
CA GLU A 28 4.71 27.07 -28.90
C GLU A 28 4.27 25.97 -29.87
N ILE A 29 4.64 24.70 -29.62
CA ILE A 29 4.10 23.55 -30.38
C ILE A 29 2.58 23.48 -30.22
N GLY A 30 2.07 23.59 -28.99
CA GLY A 30 0.63 23.63 -28.70
C GLY A 30 -0.08 24.77 -29.43
N ARG A 31 0.52 25.97 -29.40
CA ARG A 31 0.00 27.16 -30.08
C ARG A 31 -0.05 26.96 -31.60
N ILE A 32 1.01 26.42 -32.19
CA ILE A 32 1.08 26.15 -33.64
C ILE A 32 0.03 25.12 -34.03
N ALA A 33 -0.01 23.97 -33.35
CA ALA A 33 -0.95 22.90 -33.65
C ALA A 33 -2.42 23.33 -33.53
N THR A 34 -2.73 24.22 -32.57
CA THR A 34 -4.11 24.69 -32.31
C THR A 34 -4.52 25.83 -33.23
N TYR A 35 -3.67 26.86 -33.37
CA TYR A 35 -4.05 28.14 -33.97
C TYR A 35 -3.37 28.44 -35.29
N ARG A 36 -2.24 27.78 -35.59
CA ARG A 36 -1.47 27.99 -36.81
C ARG A 36 -1.12 26.69 -37.53
N PRO A 37 -2.08 25.77 -37.75
CA PRO A 37 -1.80 24.54 -38.49
C PRO A 37 -1.36 24.82 -39.93
N ASP A 38 -1.68 26.02 -40.47
CA ASP A 38 -1.20 26.53 -41.75
C ASP A 38 0.33 26.65 -41.86
N THR A 39 1.04 26.65 -40.72
CA THR A 39 2.50 26.74 -40.67
C THR A 39 3.20 25.39 -40.60
N LEU A 40 2.43 24.30 -40.46
CA LEU A 40 2.96 22.95 -40.44
C LEU A 40 3.21 22.45 -41.87
N PRO A 41 4.19 21.55 -42.06
CA PRO A 41 4.36 20.84 -43.32
C PRO A 41 3.06 20.16 -43.78
N ASP A 42 2.86 20.13 -45.10
CA ASP A 42 1.70 19.47 -45.70
C ASP A 42 1.58 18.00 -45.27
N GLY A 43 0.36 17.57 -44.94
CA GLY A 43 0.04 16.18 -44.61
C GLY A 43 0.31 15.76 -43.15
N ILE A 44 0.71 16.69 -42.28
CA ILE A 44 0.84 16.43 -40.84
C ILE A 44 -0.51 16.58 -40.14
N ASP A 45 -0.93 15.55 -39.39
CA ASP A 45 -2.01 15.68 -38.42
C ASP A 45 -1.55 16.57 -37.26
N HIS A 46 -2.29 17.65 -37.02
CA HIS A 46 -2.01 18.63 -35.98
C HIS A 46 -2.80 18.36 -34.69
N SER A 47 -3.46 17.21 -34.56
CA SER A 47 -4.05 16.75 -33.31
C SER A 47 -2.96 16.48 -32.27
N LEU A 48 -3.12 17.07 -31.06
CA LEU A 48 -2.29 16.78 -29.90
C LEU A 48 -3.01 15.85 -28.90
N THR A 49 -3.81 14.92 -29.44
CA THR A 49 -4.53 13.92 -28.65
C THR A 49 -4.08 12.54 -29.06
N VAL A 50 -3.76 11.70 -28.07
CA VAL A 50 -3.42 10.29 -28.29
C VAL A 50 -4.20 9.42 -27.32
N ALA A 51 -4.67 8.27 -27.79
CA ALA A 51 -5.34 7.26 -26.98
C ALA A 51 -4.62 5.93 -27.13
N HIS A 52 -4.31 5.30 -25.99
CA HIS A 52 -3.63 4.01 -25.95
C HIS A 52 -4.37 3.05 -25.02
N HIS A 53 -4.46 1.78 -25.44
CA HIS A 53 -4.84 0.68 -24.57
C HIS A 53 -3.58 -0.06 -24.17
N PHE A 54 -3.37 -0.22 -22.88
CA PHE A 54 -2.25 -0.96 -22.34
C PHE A 54 -2.75 -2.20 -21.60
N ALA A 55 -2.11 -3.32 -21.88
CA ALA A 55 -2.26 -4.56 -21.13
C ALA A 55 -0.86 -5.17 -20.97
N PRO A 56 -0.49 -5.68 -19.79
CA PRO A 56 0.74 -6.44 -19.61
C PRO A 56 0.78 -7.63 -20.59
N THR A 57 1.87 -7.77 -21.35
CA THR A 57 2.04 -8.87 -22.32
C THR A 57 2.99 -9.96 -21.83
N GLY A 58 3.72 -9.71 -20.75
CA GLY A 58 4.56 -10.65 -20.05
C GLY A 58 3.77 -11.47 -19.04
N TYR A 59 4.11 -11.34 -17.75
CA TYR A 59 3.36 -11.96 -16.68
C TYR A 59 2.03 -11.19 -16.44
N PRO A 60 0.92 -11.87 -16.05
CA PRO A 60 -0.37 -11.20 -15.88
C PRO A 60 -0.45 -10.26 -14.67
N PHE A 61 0.60 -10.16 -13.86
CA PHE A 61 0.70 -9.29 -12.69
C PHE A 61 2.16 -8.95 -12.35
N ASP A 62 2.37 -7.76 -11.79
CA ASP A 62 3.64 -7.30 -11.25
C ASP A 62 3.77 -7.73 -9.77
N PHE A 63 4.83 -8.48 -9.45
CA PHE A 63 5.09 -8.91 -8.08
C PHE A 63 5.68 -7.79 -7.24
N THR A 64 4.91 -7.33 -6.27
CA THR A 64 5.39 -6.51 -5.15
C THR A 64 5.82 -7.41 -4.01
N ASN A 65 6.69 -6.91 -3.14
CA ASN A 65 7.15 -7.68 -1.99
C ASN A 65 7.53 -6.75 -0.85
N GLY A 66 7.47 -7.26 0.37
CA GLY A 66 7.79 -6.48 1.54
C GLY A 66 7.86 -7.33 2.80
N ILE A 67 8.24 -6.68 3.90
CA ILE A 67 8.31 -7.24 5.24
C ILE A 67 7.62 -6.28 6.18
N GLN A 68 6.82 -6.84 7.09
CA GLN A 68 6.24 -6.07 8.18
C GLN A 68 6.62 -6.66 9.54
N GLY A 69 6.71 -5.80 10.54
CA GLY A 69 6.96 -6.18 11.93
C GLY A 69 6.10 -5.36 12.88
N SER A 70 5.64 -5.98 13.95
CA SER A 70 4.87 -5.33 14.99
C SER A 70 5.52 -5.56 16.34
N LEU A 71 5.54 -4.53 17.18
CA LEU A 71 5.87 -4.62 18.59
C LEU A 71 4.62 -4.37 19.40
N VAL A 72 4.28 -5.30 20.29
CA VAL A 72 3.07 -5.24 21.11
C VAL A 72 3.39 -5.47 22.58
N GLU A 73 2.52 -4.96 23.43
CA GLU A 73 2.43 -5.29 24.85
C GLU A 73 1.07 -5.92 25.11
N VAL A 74 1.04 -7.03 25.85
CA VAL A 74 -0.20 -7.74 26.20
C VAL A 74 -0.35 -7.74 27.72
N ASP A 75 -1.45 -7.19 28.21
CA ASP A 75 -1.84 -7.29 29.62
C ASP A 75 -2.55 -8.64 29.83
N VAL A 76 -1.93 -9.51 30.63
CA VAL A 76 -2.42 -10.88 30.88
C VAL A 76 -3.55 -10.96 31.90
N GLU A 77 -3.86 -9.87 32.60
CA GLU A 77 -4.99 -9.78 33.52
C GLU A 77 -6.25 -9.28 32.81
N THR A 78 -6.09 -8.38 31.82
CA THR A 78 -7.22 -7.77 31.11
C THR A 78 -7.41 -8.26 29.68
N GLY A 79 -6.39 -8.88 29.09
CA GLY A 79 -6.35 -9.25 27.67
C GLY A 79 -6.12 -8.06 26.73
N LEU A 80 -5.91 -6.84 27.23
CA LEU A 80 -5.70 -5.68 26.39
C LEU A 80 -4.35 -5.75 25.67
N VAL A 81 -4.35 -5.39 24.39
CA VAL A 81 -3.13 -5.29 23.57
C VAL A 81 -2.86 -3.82 23.25
N ARG A 82 -1.63 -3.39 23.51
CA ARG A 82 -1.12 -2.09 23.08
C ARG A 82 -0.12 -2.28 21.95
N ILE A 83 -0.40 -1.71 20.78
CA ILE A 83 0.53 -1.71 19.65
C ILE A 83 1.54 -0.59 19.88
N LEU A 84 2.79 -0.95 20.15
CA LEU A 84 3.83 0.01 20.51
C LEU A 84 4.50 0.61 19.27
N LYS A 85 4.69 -0.21 18.24
CA LYS A 85 5.38 0.19 17.01
C LYS A 85 5.07 -0.75 15.86
N HIS A 86 5.05 -0.22 14.64
CA HIS A 86 4.91 -1.02 13.42
C HIS A 86 5.95 -0.60 12.38
N TRP A 87 6.52 -1.57 11.68
CA TRP A 87 7.50 -1.35 10.62
C TRP A 87 7.02 -1.96 9.32
N VAL A 88 7.28 -1.26 8.22
CA VAL A 88 7.07 -1.74 6.86
C VAL A 88 8.33 -1.48 6.04
N VAL A 89 8.81 -2.51 5.37
CA VAL A 89 9.76 -2.38 4.26
C VAL A 89 9.05 -2.88 3.02
N GLU A 90 8.90 -2.03 2.01
CA GLU A 90 8.15 -2.36 0.79
C GLU A 90 9.01 -2.20 -0.47
N ASP A 91 8.74 -3.04 -1.48
CA ASP A 91 9.28 -2.96 -2.83
C ASP A 91 8.16 -2.93 -3.87
N CYS A 92 7.78 -1.69 -4.20
CA CYS A 92 6.85 -1.36 -5.27
C CYS A 92 7.56 -0.95 -6.57
N GLY A 93 8.80 -1.41 -6.78
CA GLY A 93 9.62 -1.00 -7.92
C GLY A 93 9.93 0.49 -7.89
N ARG A 94 9.87 1.16 -9.03
CA ARG A 94 10.13 2.61 -9.10
C ARG A 94 9.05 3.41 -8.37
N ILE A 95 9.47 4.21 -7.40
CA ILE A 95 8.59 5.13 -6.68
C ILE A 95 8.32 6.38 -7.53
N ILE A 96 7.04 6.61 -7.87
CA ILE A 96 6.62 7.80 -8.62
C ILE A 96 6.50 9.02 -7.70
N ASN A 97 5.87 8.84 -6.53
CA ASN A 97 5.70 9.91 -5.54
C ASN A 97 5.89 9.32 -4.13
N PRO A 98 7.04 9.57 -3.47
CA PRO A 98 7.34 9.01 -2.17
C PRO A 98 6.31 9.35 -1.09
N LEU A 99 5.80 10.59 -1.08
CA LEU A 99 4.81 11.02 -0.09
C LEU A 99 3.50 10.23 -0.23
N LEU A 100 3.02 10.03 -1.45
CA LEU A 100 1.79 9.27 -1.66
C LEU A 100 1.98 7.79 -1.33
N VAL A 101 3.15 7.23 -1.64
CA VAL A 101 3.47 5.84 -1.30
C VAL A 101 3.50 5.64 0.21
N ASP A 102 4.18 6.52 0.95
CA ASP A 102 4.25 6.45 2.42
C ASP A 102 2.84 6.50 3.04
N GLU A 103 2.00 7.42 2.61
CA GLU A 103 0.65 7.57 3.18
C GLU A 103 -0.31 6.44 2.77
N GLN A 104 -0.15 5.86 1.57
CA GLN A 104 -0.87 4.64 1.19
C GLN A 104 -0.50 3.47 2.11
N ILE A 105 0.79 3.31 2.41
CA ILE A 105 1.25 2.24 3.31
C ILE A 105 0.72 2.49 4.73
N ARG A 106 0.76 3.72 5.26
CA ARG A 106 0.19 4.04 6.58
C ARG A 106 -1.29 3.69 6.66
N GLY A 107 -2.08 4.16 5.67
CA GLY A 107 -3.51 3.86 5.60
C GLY A 107 -3.79 2.36 5.52
N GLY A 108 -3.02 1.64 4.70
CA GLY A 108 -3.14 0.19 4.58
C GLY A 108 -2.79 -0.55 5.87
N VAL A 109 -1.74 -0.15 6.58
CA VAL A 109 -1.41 -0.74 7.89
C VAL A 109 -2.56 -0.55 8.87
N VAL A 110 -3.14 0.65 8.97
CA VAL A 110 -4.32 0.89 9.83
C VAL A 110 -5.47 -0.04 9.44
N GLN A 111 -5.75 -0.18 8.14
CA GLN A 111 -6.79 -1.09 7.64
C GLN A 111 -6.48 -2.57 7.87
N GLY A 112 -5.20 -2.97 7.93
CA GLY A 112 -4.82 -4.34 8.23
C GLY A 112 -4.83 -4.64 9.73
N LEU A 113 -4.60 -3.64 10.58
CA LEU A 113 -4.72 -3.74 12.04
C LEU A 113 -6.18 -3.72 12.51
N GLY A 114 -7.07 -3.07 11.76
CA GLY A 114 -8.52 -3.05 11.98
C GLY A 114 -9.12 -4.42 12.25
N PRO A 115 -9.21 -5.33 11.27
CA PRO A 115 -9.74 -6.68 11.46
C PRO A 115 -8.85 -7.57 12.32
N ALA A 116 -7.58 -7.20 12.53
CA ALA A 116 -6.70 -7.94 13.43
C ALA A 116 -7.09 -7.78 14.91
N PHE A 117 -7.62 -6.61 15.31
CA PHE A 117 -7.87 -6.28 16.72
C PHE A 117 -9.30 -5.82 17.03
N PHE A 118 -10.02 -5.28 16.05
CA PHE A 118 -11.26 -4.52 16.27
C PHE A 118 -12.43 -4.99 15.40
N GLU A 119 -12.21 -5.08 14.09
CA GLU A 119 -13.29 -5.21 13.11
C GLU A 119 -13.75 -6.67 12.95
N GLU A 120 -15.05 -6.90 13.12
CA GLU A 120 -15.70 -8.21 12.92
C GLU A 120 -17.15 -8.00 12.52
N CYS A 121 -17.61 -8.59 11.42
CA CYS A 121 -19.04 -8.60 11.09
C CYS A 121 -19.71 -9.75 11.86
N GLN A 122 -20.61 -9.43 12.79
CA GLN A 122 -21.29 -10.42 13.62
C GLN A 122 -22.69 -10.70 13.09
N TYR A 123 -22.99 -11.98 12.91
CA TYR A 123 -24.30 -12.44 12.43
C TYR A 123 -24.94 -13.37 13.45
N ASP A 124 -26.25 -13.21 13.70
CA ASP A 124 -27.03 -14.12 14.54
C ASP A 124 -27.44 -15.39 13.78
N ALA A 125 -28.18 -16.28 14.47
CA ALA A 125 -28.64 -17.55 13.91
C ALA A 125 -29.62 -17.40 12.72
N ASP A 126 -30.27 -16.24 12.60
CA ASP A 126 -31.18 -15.90 11.50
C ASP A 126 -30.46 -15.16 10.35
N GLY A 127 -29.15 -14.95 10.47
CA GLY A 127 -28.31 -14.26 9.49
C GLY A 127 -28.45 -12.73 9.53
N GLN A 128 -28.93 -12.14 10.61
CA GLN A 128 -28.97 -10.68 10.78
C GLN A 128 -27.62 -10.15 11.25
N LEU A 129 -27.14 -9.06 10.63
CA LEU A 129 -25.96 -8.33 11.08
C LEU A 129 -26.27 -7.61 12.40
N THR A 130 -25.65 -8.03 13.49
CA THR A 130 -25.97 -7.57 14.85
C THR A 130 -25.17 -6.35 15.29
N ASN A 131 -24.09 -6.00 14.58
CA ASN A 131 -23.22 -4.88 14.89
C ASN A 131 -23.05 -3.91 13.70
N GLY A 132 -24.11 -3.63 12.95
CA GLY A 132 -24.06 -2.80 11.73
C GLY A 132 -23.89 -1.29 11.93
N SER A 133 -23.52 -0.84 13.12
CA SER A 133 -23.34 0.58 13.47
C SER A 133 -21.90 0.84 13.93
N LEU A 134 -21.39 2.06 13.76
CA LEU A 134 -20.06 2.44 14.29
C LEU A 134 -20.00 2.50 15.82
N ALA A 135 -21.13 2.30 16.53
CA ALA A 135 -21.10 2.09 17.97
C ALA A 135 -20.65 0.67 18.35
N ASP A 136 -20.87 -0.30 17.45
CA ASP A 136 -20.69 -1.73 17.72
C ASP A 136 -19.63 -2.37 16.79
N TYR A 137 -19.44 -1.83 15.58
CA TYR A 137 -18.36 -2.16 14.66
C TYR A 137 -17.17 -1.26 14.94
N LEU A 138 -16.23 -1.76 15.73
CA LEU A 138 -15.07 -1.00 16.17
C LEU A 138 -14.09 -0.85 15.01
N VAL A 139 -13.78 0.39 14.66
CA VAL A 139 -12.71 0.76 13.73
C VAL A 139 -11.53 1.37 14.51
N PRO A 140 -10.28 1.21 14.05
CA PRO A 140 -9.13 1.83 14.68
C PRO A 140 -9.31 3.35 14.84
N MET A 141 -9.02 3.89 16.03
CA MET A 141 -8.92 5.32 16.25
C MET A 141 -7.45 5.73 16.37
N ALA A 142 -7.20 7.05 16.34
CA ALA A 142 -5.85 7.58 16.35
C ALA A 142 -5.07 7.23 17.64
N CYS A 143 -5.76 6.98 18.76
CA CYS A 143 -5.12 6.66 20.03
C CYS A 143 -4.68 5.21 20.17
N GLU A 144 -5.24 4.28 19.38
CA GLU A 144 -4.83 2.87 19.38
C GLU A 144 -3.72 2.60 18.36
N MET A 145 -3.48 3.52 17.42
CA MET A 145 -2.50 3.34 16.36
C MET A 145 -1.07 3.73 16.80
N PRO A 146 -0.07 2.89 16.46
CA PRO A 146 1.32 3.21 16.71
C PRO A 146 1.86 4.22 15.68
N ASP A 147 3.05 4.74 15.94
CA ASP A 147 3.89 5.26 14.85
C ASP A 147 4.26 4.12 13.89
N ILE A 148 4.05 4.36 12.60
CA ILE A 148 4.36 3.42 11.51
C ILE A 148 5.65 3.87 10.83
N GLU A 149 6.71 3.08 10.90
CA GLU A 149 7.98 3.37 10.22
C GLU A 149 8.03 2.66 8.87
N ILE A 150 8.36 3.42 7.82
CA ILE A 150 8.34 2.95 6.44
C ILE A 150 9.74 3.10 5.84
N ALA A 151 10.21 2.04 5.18
CA ALA A 151 11.39 2.05 4.34
C ALA A 151 11.08 1.40 3.00
N HIS A 152 11.89 1.71 1.99
CA HIS A 152 11.67 1.26 0.62
C HIS A 152 12.89 0.54 0.06
N ILE A 153 12.63 -0.49 -0.74
CA ILE A 153 13.57 -1.12 -1.65
C ILE A 153 13.00 -0.95 -3.05
N GLU A 154 13.79 -0.51 -4.02
CA GLU A 154 13.29 -0.33 -5.40
C GLU A 154 13.88 -1.40 -6.32
N THR A 155 13.08 -2.40 -6.68
CA THR A 155 13.43 -3.37 -7.74
C THR A 155 12.51 -3.16 -8.94
N PRO A 156 12.90 -2.37 -9.96
CA PRO A 156 12.02 -2.04 -11.07
C PRO A 156 11.54 -3.26 -11.85
N THR A 157 10.27 -3.25 -12.26
CA THR A 157 9.73 -4.25 -13.20
C THR A 157 10.21 -3.98 -14.63
N GLY A 158 10.39 -5.03 -15.42
CA GLY A 158 10.65 -4.93 -16.86
C GLY A 158 9.37 -4.83 -17.70
N ASP A 159 8.20 -5.03 -17.10
CA ASP A 159 6.92 -5.14 -17.82
C ASP A 159 6.33 -3.78 -18.22
N THR A 160 6.80 -2.69 -17.60
CA THR A 160 6.38 -1.32 -17.93
C THR A 160 7.58 -0.40 -18.18
N ILE A 161 7.39 0.61 -19.03
CA ILE A 161 8.42 1.64 -19.29
C ILE A 161 8.77 2.46 -18.04
N LEU A 162 7.87 2.48 -17.06
CA LEU A 162 8.08 3.22 -15.81
C LEU A 162 8.93 2.42 -14.83
N GLY A 163 8.87 1.09 -14.87
CA GLY A 163 9.47 0.21 -13.88
C GLY A 163 8.78 0.26 -12.50
N ALA A 164 7.63 0.92 -12.41
CA ALA A 164 6.80 0.99 -11.20
C ALA A 164 5.91 -0.25 -11.07
N LYS A 165 5.60 -0.63 -9.83
CA LYS A 165 4.65 -1.70 -9.47
C LYS A 165 3.53 -1.11 -8.59
N GLY A 166 2.54 -1.93 -8.25
CA GLY A 166 1.46 -1.52 -7.33
C GLY A 166 1.95 -1.31 -5.88
N VAL A 167 1.22 -0.52 -5.09
CA VAL A 167 1.48 -0.38 -3.64
C VAL A 167 0.20 -0.27 -2.80
N GLY A 168 -0.97 -0.21 -3.43
CA GLY A 168 -2.23 0.11 -2.74
C GLY A 168 -2.60 -0.86 -1.61
N GLU A 169 -2.21 -2.13 -1.73
CA GLU A 169 -2.52 -3.16 -0.73
C GLU A 169 -1.32 -3.53 0.15
N ALA A 170 -0.15 -2.91 -0.08
CA ALA A 170 1.12 -3.28 0.57
C ALA A 170 1.05 -3.14 2.10
N GLY A 171 0.45 -2.04 2.59
CA GLY A 171 0.27 -1.81 4.02
C GLY A 171 -0.68 -2.84 4.65
N THR A 172 -1.79 -3.16 3.98
CA THR A 172 -2.83 -4.05 4.51
C THR A 172 -2.40 -5.51 4.54
N ALA A 173 -1.65 -5.96 3.51
CA ALA A 173 -1.41 -7.38 3.24
C ALA A 173 -0.79 -8.16 4.40
N ALA A 174 0.18 -7.59 5.12
CA ALA A 174 0.92 -8.30 6.17
C ALA A 174 0.70 -7.74 7.58
N ALA A 175 -0.04 -6.64 7.74
CA ALA A 175 -0.17 -5.96 9.05
C ALA A 175 -0.83 -6.84 10.11
N GLY A 176 -1.96 -7.47 9.78
CA GLY A 176 -2.66 -8.37 10.71
C GLY A 176 -1.84 -9.62 11.06
N ALA A 177 -1.08 -10.16 10.11
CA ALA A 177 -0.21 -11.31 10.35
C ALA A 177 0.99 -10.95 11.23
N ALA A 178 1.64 -9.80 10.98
CA ALA A 178 2.73 -9.29 11.81
C ALA A 178 2.26 -9.06 13.25
N ALA A 179 1.07 -8.47 13.42
CA ALA A 179 0.45 -8.27 14.72
C ALA A 179 0.15 -9.59 15.44
N MET A 180 -0.49 -10.56 14.76
CA MET A 180 -0.80 -11.86 15.36
C MET A 180 0.45 -12.66 15.73
N ASN A 181 1.52 -12.56 14.94
CA ASN A 181 2.81 -13.15 15.29
C ASN A 181 3.39 -12.51 16.55
N ALA A 182 3.34 -11.18 16.67
CA ALA A 182 3.83 -10.46 17.84
C ALA A 182 3.02 -10.78 19.11
N VAL A 183 1.69 -10.87 19.00
CA VAL A 183 0.83 -11.28 20.12
C VAL A 183 1.12 -12.72 20.54
N ASN A 184 1.24 -13.65 19.60
CA ASN A 184 1.59 -15.03 19.92
C ASN A 184 2.99 -15.19 20.53
N ASP A 185 3.96 -14.36 20.11
CA ASP A 185 5.28 -14.33 20.75
C ASP A 185 5.20 -13.83 22.19
N ALA A 186 4.41 -12.79 22.46
CA ALA A 186 4.16 -12.28 23.81
C ALA A 186 3.43 -13.30 24.72
N LEU A 187 2.54 -14.12 24.16
CA LEU A 187 1.80 -15.15 24.89
C LEU A 187 2.60 -16.44 25.13
N ARG A 188 3.69 -16.65 24.36
CA ARG A 188 4.51 -17.87 24.41
C ARG A 188 4.98 -18.27 25.81
N PRO A 189 5.42 -17.37 26.72
CA PRO A 189 5.82 -17.73 28.07
C PRO A 189 4.70 -18.36 28.93
N PHE A 190 3.44 -18.14 28.55
CA PHE A 190 2.26 -18.65 29.24
C PHE A 190 1.74 -19.97 28.67
N GLY A 191 2.30 -20.42 27.53
CA GLY A 191 1.80 -21.59 26.78
C GLY A 191 0.53 -21.30 25.97
N ALA A 192 0.06 -20.05 25.93
CA ALA A 192 -1.13 -19.64 25.21
C ALA A 192 -0.84 -19.34 23.74
N ARG A 193 -1.86 -19.51 22.88
CA ARG A 193 -1.79 -19.22 21.45
C ARG A 193 -3.14 -18.81 20.89
N LEU A 194 -3.15 -17.78 20.05
CA LEU A 194 -4.29 -17.37 19.24
C LEU A 194 -4.17 -17.85 17.80
N THR A 195 -5.31 -18.23 17.23
CA THR A 195 -5.45 -18.69 15.84
C THR A 195 -6.60 -17.99 15.10
N GLN A 196 -7.24 -17.02 15.74
CA GLN A 196 -8.42 -16.32 15.23
C GLN A 196 -8.31 -14.81 15.48
N THR A 197 -8.90 -14.05 14.56
CA THR A 197 -9.06 -12.59 14.65
C THR A 197 -10.56 -12.22 14.73
N PRO A 198 -10.90 -11.03 15.23
CA PRO A 198 -9.99 -10.08 15.90
C PRO A 198 -9.49 -10.63 17.24
N MET A 199 -8.26 -10.27 17.60
CA MET A 199 -7.58 -10.62 18.85
C MET A 199 -8.15 -9.79 20.01
N THR A 200 -9.43 -10.01 20.31
CA THR A 200 -10.15 -9.29 21.35
C THR A 200 -9.61 -9.66 22.75
N PRO A 201 -9.81 -8.78 23.75
CA PRO A 201 -9.39 -9.09 25.12
C PRO A 201 -9.97 -10.40 25.65
N LEU A 202 -11.24 -10.68 25.34
CA LEU A 202 -11.90 -11.93 25.73
C LEU A 202 -11.19 -13.15 25.12
N ARG A 203 -10.90 -13.14 23.81
CA ARG A 203 -10.21 -14.26 23.14
C ARG A 203 -8.80 -14.46 23.70
N ILE A 204 -8.11 -13.40 24.10
CA ILE A 204 -6.79 -13.47 24.74
C ILE A 204 -6.89 -14.12 26.12
N LEU A 205 -7.86 -13.70 26.94
CA LEU A 205 -8.09 -14.26 28.27
C LEU A 205 -8.49 -15.75 28.19
N ASP A 206 -9.40 -16.10 27.28
CA ASP A 206 -9.80 -17.49 27.04
C ASP A 206 -8.60 -18.37 26.68
N ALA A 207 -7.69 -17.87 25.83
CA ALA A 207 -6.47 -18.59 25.46
C ALA A 207 -5.48 -18.74 26.64
N LEU A 208 -5.39 -17.73 27.51
CA LEU A 208 -4.56 -17.78 28.72
C LEU A 208 -5.13 -18.75 29.75
N ASP A 209 -6.44 -18.79 29.93
CA ASP A 209 -7.11 -19.67 30.88
C ASP A 209 -7.04 -21.13 30.42
N ALA A 210 -7.28 -21.41 29.14
CA ALA A 210 -7.09 -22.76 28.58
C ALA A 210 -5.65 -23.27 28.80
N ALA A 211 -4.64 -22.44 28.56
CA ALA A 211 -3.24 -22.80 28.78
C ALA A 211 -2.88 -23.02 30.27
N ARG A 212 -3.60 -22.35 31.19
CA ARG A 212 -3.45 -22.57 32.64
C ARG A 212 -4.04 -23.91 33.06
N GLU A 213 -5.22 -24.25 32.56
CA GLU A 213 -5.91 -25.52 32.84
C GLU A 213 -5.07 -26.71 32.38
N GLU A 214 -4.55 -26.68 31.15
CA GLU A 214 -3.66 -27.73 30.59
C GLU A 214 -2.37 -27.92 31.40
N ARG A 215 -1.87 -26.89 32.07
CA ARG A 215 -0.70 -26.98 32.96
C ARG A 215 -1.01 -27.54 34.34
N THR A 216 -2.29 -27.52 34.75
CA THR A 216 -2.74 -28.03 36.04
C THR A 216 -3.28 -29.46 35.99
N ASP A 217 -3.55 -29.98 34.79
CA ASP A 217 -3.92 -31.38 34.57
C ASP A 217 -2.62 -32.26 34.50
N PRO A 218 -2.45 -33.25 35.40
CA PRO A 218 -1.18 -33.99 35.59
C PRO A 218 -0.79 -34.97 34.48
#